data_AF-A0A919JH85-F1
#
_entry.id   AF-A0A919JH85-F1
#
_cell.length_a   1.000
_cell.length_b   1.000
_cell.length_c   1.000
_cell.angle_alpha   90.00
_cell.angle_beta   90.00
_cell.angle_gamma   90.00
#
_symmetry.space_group_name_H-M   'P 1'
#
loop_
_entity.id
_entity.type
_entity.pdbx_description
1 polymer ?
#
loop_
_entity_poly.entity_id
_entity_poly.type
_entity_poly.pdbx_seq_one_letter_code
_entity_poly.pdbx_strand_id
1 'polypeptide(L)'
;MFAASVLIGVLAGCGDTVATGQSAVSEATDAAPQPAAETTAPPATTPTKTLVARPAATPKRTRPAPASGCAAVAGARVLGSEAPYADHPDGLPLTGGTWSRGGEKLAVQRPCTAGRLDGLNGTATLATLMWSAEGTTGRWWALALCAPASAGTRCVVQDVLGDREPIQSVTIAGGDAVVVYLARTEDVPAAGVNLRRTASYHYHVNRLKQTSFGDQPYTP
;
A
#
# COMPACT_ATOMS: atom_id res chain seq x y z
N MET A 1 -50.10 -23.84 6.31
CA MET A 1 -50.17 -24.42 4.95
C MET A 1 -49.12 -23.73 4.10
N PHE A 2 -48.12 -24.51 3.63
CA PHE A 2 -47.16 -24.36 2.51
C PHE A 2 -46.44 -23.01 2.27
N ALA A 3 -45.14 -22.93 1.96
CA ALA A 3 -44.06 -23.91 1.82
C ALA A 3 -42.70 -23.16 1.83
N ALA A 4 -41.67 -23.79 2.39
CA ALA A 4 -40.28 -23.37 2.29
C ALA A 4 -39.60 -24.12 1.13
N SER A 5 -38.81 -23.42 0.33
CA SER A 5 -37.96 -24.01 -0.72
C SER A 5 -36.50 -23.79 -0.37
N VAL A 6 -35.81 -24.89 -0.06
CA VAL A 6 -34.35 -25.02 0.10
C VAL A 6 -33.79 -25.56 -1.21
N LEU A 7 -32.73 -24.94 -1.73
CA LEU A 7 -31.98 -25.45 -2.88
C LEU A 7 -30.58 -25.84 -2.41
N ILE A 8 -30.27 -27.14 -2.46
CA ILE A 8 -28.96 -27.75 -2.21
C ILE A 8 -28.38 -28.12 -3.58
N GLY A 9 -27.15 -27.70 -3.87
CA GLY A 9 -26.39 -28.15 -5.04
C GLY A 9 -25.03 -28.72 -4.62
N VAL A 10 -24.85 -30.02 -4.82
CA VAL A 10 -23.59 -30.76 -4.66
C VAL A 10 -23.25 -31.40 -6.01
N LEU A 11 -22.02 -31.21 -6.49
CA LEU A 11 -21.31 -32.00 -7.51
C LEU A 11 -19.83 -31.97 -7.10
N ALA A 12 -19.20 -33.05 -6.59
CA ALA A 12 -18.53 -34.14 -7.34
C ALA A 12 -17.67 -33.58 -8.49
N GLY A 13 -16.34 -33.67 -8.56
CA GLY A 13 -15.40 -34.70 -8.12
C GLY A 13 -14.69 -35.24 -9.37
N CYS A 14 -13.36 -35.17 -9.45
CA CYS A 14 -12.48 -36.06 -10.23
C CYS A 14 -11.02 -35.75 -9.87
N GLY A 15 -10.30 -36.79 -9.46
CA GLY A 15 -8.93 -36.75 -8.97
C GLY A 15 -7.87 -36.92 -10.06
N ASP A 16 -6.64 -36.69 -9.59
CA ASP A 16 -5.36 -37.33 -9.86
C ASP A 16 -4.94 -37.65 -11.31
N THR A 17 -3.81 -37.05 -11.74
CA THR A 17 -2.68 -37.86 -12.22
C THR A 17 -1.33 -37.14 -12.02
N VAL A 18 -0.40 -37.84 -11.38
CA VAL A 18 1.04 -37.56 -11.27
C VAL A 18 1.75 -38.09 -12.53
N ALA A 19 2.70 -37.35 -13.10
CA ALA A 19 3.79 -37.95 -13.88
C ALA A 19 5.04 -37.06 -13.92
N THR A 20 6.07 -37.53 -13.22
CA THR A 20 7.50 -37.27 -13.37
C THR A 20 7.99 -37.67 -14.77
N GLY A 21 9.00 -36.99 -15.34
CA GLY A 21 9.68 -37.51 -16.53
C GLY A 21 10.71 -36.57 -17.17
N GLN A 22 11.98 -36.91 -16.97
CA GLN A 22 13.21 -36.31 -17.51
C GLN A 22 13.56 -36.82 -18.93
N SER A 23 14.54 -36.15 -19.55
CA SER A 23 15.41 -36.56 -20.68
C SER A 23 14.87 -36.26 -22.09
N ALA A 24 15.48 -35.33 -22.84
CA ALA A 24 16.76 -35.39 -23.57
C ALA A 24 16.68 -36.22 -24.88
N VAL A 25 17.08 -35.59 -25.99
CA VAL A 25 18.11 -36.03 -26.96
C VAL A 25 17.94 -35.28 -28.29
N SER A 26 19.07 -34.80 -28.81
CA SER A 26 19.32 -34.15 -30.09
C SER A 26 19.05 -35.05 -31.31
N GLU A 27 18.76 -34.45 -32.45
CA GLU A 27 19.12 -35.04 -33.75
C GLU A 27 19.55 -33.95 -34.74
N ALA A 28 20.68 -34.21 -35.39
CA ALA A 28 21.33 -33.42 -36.43
C ALA A 28 21.36 -34.26 -37.71
N THR A 29 21.29 -33.63 -38.89
CA THR A 29 21.81 -34.06 -40.22
C THR A 29 21.51 -32.88 -41.17
N ASP A 30 22.44 -32.02 -41.59
CA ASP A 30 23.62 -32.15 -42.48
C ASP A 30 23.29 -32.32 -43.98
N ALA A 31 23.73 -31.36 -44.79
CA ALA A 31 24.10 -31.51 -46.21
C ALA A 31 24.66 -30.18 -46.78
N ALA A 32 25.99 -30.11 -46.93
CA ALA A 32 26.70 -29.20 -47.83
C ALA A 32 26.81 -29.83 -49.25
N PRO A 33 27.15 -29.07 -50.33
CA PRO A 33 28.57 -28.79 -50.63
C PRO A 33 28.92 -27.40 -51.24
N GLN A 34 30.16 -26.97 -50.99
CA GLN A 34 30.97 -25.83 -51.52
C GLN A 34 31.50 -26.12 -52.97
N PRO A 35 32.39 -25.34 -53.65
CA PRO A 35 32.94 -23.97 -53.42
C PRO A 35 33.16 -23.08 -54.68
N ALA A 36 33.53 -21.81 -54.49
CA ALA A 36 34.56 -21.14 -55.32
C ALA A 36 35.25 -19.99 -54.53
N ALA A 37 36.58 -19.97 -54.62
CA ALA A 37 37.53 -19.03 -54.02
C ALA A 37 37.42 -17.62 -54.69
N GLU A 38 38.06 -16.52 -54.26
CA GLU A 38 39.41 -16.35 -53.74
C GLU A 38 39.64 -14.85 -53.37
N THR A 39 40.69 -14.57 -52.59
CA THR A 39 41.49 -13.32 -52.52
C THR A 39 41.48 -12.54 -51.20
N THR A 40 42.68 -12.50 -50.61
CA THR A 40 43.14 -11.90 -49.35
C THR A 40 43.45 -10.40 -49.48
N ALA A 41 43.16 -9.61 -48.44
CA ALA A 41 43.89 -8.37 -48.10
C ALA A 41 43.72 -7.99 -46.59
N PRO A 42 44.71 -7.31 -45.96
CA PRO A 42 45.05 -7.40 -44.52
C PRO A 42 44.27 -6.46 -43.56
N PRO A 43 44.38 -6.65 -42.21
CA PRO A 43 43.53 -5.97 -41.24
C PRO A 43 43.96 -4.52 -40.98
N ALA A 44 43.01 -3.59 -41.01
CA ALA A 44 43.19 -2.24 -40.47
C ALA A 44 42.94 -2.26 -38.96
N THR A 45 44.01 -2.06 -38.18
CA THR A 45 43.98 -1.82 -36.74
C THR A 45 43.28 -0.49 -36.43
N THR A 46 42.08 -0.56 -35.88
CA THR A 46 41.41 0.60 -35.27
C THR A 46 41.84 0.70 -33.80
N PRO A 47 42.32 1.86 -33.32
CA PRO A 47 42.74 2.00 -31.92
C PRO A 47 41.53 1.95 -30.99
N THR A 48 41.52 0.97 -30.08
CA THR A 48 40.59 0.90 -28.95
C THR A 48 40.85 2.10 -28.02
N LYS A 49 39.95 3.10 -28.05
CA LYS A 49 39.90 4.13 -27.01
C LYS A 49 39.45 3.47 -25.71
N THR A 50 40.39 3.26 -24.79
CA THR A 50 40.09 2.95 -23.39
C THR A 50 39.31 4.12 -22.79
N LEU A 51 38.01 3.94 -22.62
CA LEU A 51 37.16 4.83 -21.82
C LEU A 51 37.61 4.70 -20.35
N VAL A 52 38.37 5.69 -19.88
CA VAL A 52 38.63 5.86 -18.45
C VAL A 52 37.29 6.10 -17.77
N ALA A 53 36.82 5.10 -17.02
CA ALA A 53 35.61 5.20 -16.23
C ALA A 53 35.77 6.33 -15.21
N ARG A 54 34.97 7.39 -15.36
CA ARG A 54 34.84 8.46 -14.37
C ARG A 54 34.37 7.83 -13.05
N PRO A 55 35.02 8.10 -11.90
CA PRO A 55 34.56 7.59 -10.62
C PRO A 55 33.09 8.00 -10.42
N ALA A 56 32.22 7.00 -10.21
CA ALA A 56 30.83 7.23 -9.87
C ALA A 56 30.78 8.07 -8.59
N ALA A 57 30.15 9.24 -8.66
CA ALA A 57 29.97 10.07 -7.48
C ALA A 57 29.16 9.28 -6.46
N THR A 58 29.75 9.05 -5.29
CA THR A 58 29.08 8.39 -4.16
C THR A 58 27.81 9.20 -3.83
N PRO A 59 26.61 8.60 -3.83
CA PRO A 59 25.39 9.32 -3.55
C PRO A 59 25.51 9.96 -2.17
N LYS A 60 25.42 11.29 -2.14
CA LYS A 60 25.49 12.08 -0.92
C LYS A 60 24.34 11.62 -0.01
N ARG A 61 24.65 11.10 1.18
CA ARG A 61 23.64 10.77 2.20
C ARG A 61 22.89 12.06 2.56
N THR A 62 21.75 12.28 1.94
CA THR A 62 20.85 13.38 2.28
C THR A 62 20.30 13.10 3.68
N ARG A 63 20.42 14.06 4.59
CA ARG A 63 19.82 13.98 5.92
C ARG A 63 18.31 13.71 5.76
N PRO A 64 17.74 12.71 6.45
CA PRO A 64 16.30 12.47 6.39
C PRO A 64 15.53 13.73 6.77
N ALA A 65 14.48 14.05 6.00
CA ALA A 65 13.60 15.16 6.34
C ALA A 65 12.86 14.85 7.64
N PRO A 66 12.65 15.84 8.52
CA PRO A 66 11.80 15.66 9.70
C PRO A 66 10.35 15.39 9.27
N ALA A 67 9.62 14.54 9.99
CA ALA A 67 8.19 14.31 9.76
C ALA A 67 7.40 15.63 9.73
N SER A 68 6.37 15.67 8.90
CA SER A 68 5.33 16.70 8.97
C SER A 68 4.59 16.55 10.30
N GLY A 69 4.71 17.46 11.27
CA GLY A 69 3.95 17.33 12.53
C GLY A 69 2.43 17.23 12.31
N CYS A 70 1.69 16.68 13.28
CA CYS A 70 0.24 16.47 13.19
C CYS A 70 -0.56 17.72 12.80
N ALA A 71 -0.12 18.91 13.19
CA ALA A 71 -0.75 20.17 12.79
C ALA A 71 -0.67 20.42 11.27
N ALA A 72 0.40 19.97 10.61
CA ALA A 72 0.60 20.17 9.18
C ALA A 72 -0.34 19.30 8.32
N VAL A 73 -0.91 18.24 8.90
CA VAL A 73 -1.90 17.37 8.23
C VAL A 73 -3.15 18.16 7.84
N ALA A 74 -3.49 19.21 8.59
CA ALA A 74 -4.67 20.04 8.32
C ALA A 74 -4.61 20.78 6.96
N GLY A 75 -3.42 20.99 6.41
CA GLY A 75 -3.21 21.58 5.09
C GLY A 75 -2.63 20.60 4.06
N ALA A 76 -2.73 19.30 4.31
CA ALA A 76 -2.09 18.30 3.47
C ALA A 76 -2.87 18.03 2.17
N ARG A 77 -2.14 17.49 1.18
CA ARG A 77 -2.73 16.79 0.03
C ARG A 77 -2.88 15.31 0.38
N VAL A 78 -4.08 14.76 0.33
CA VAL A 78 -4.34 13.34 0.61
C VAL A 78 -4.46 12.56 -0.68
N LEU A 79 -3.67 11.50 -0.85
CA LEU A 79 -3.72 10.59 -1.99
C LEU A 79 -4.35 9.25 -1.60
N GLY A 80 -5.02 8.63 -2.55
CA GLY A 80 -5.51 7.26 -2.44
C GLY A 80 -4.36 6.25 -2.28
N SER A 81 -4.68 5.09 -1.72
CA SER A 81 -3.72 4.01 -1.44
C SER A 81 -3.24 3.27 -2.70
N GLU A 82 -4.09 3.17 -3.73
CA GLU A 82 -3.84 2.35 -4.92
C GLU A 82 -3.72 3.17 -6.21
N ALA A 83 -4.57 4.19 -6.34
CA ALA A 83 -4.60 5.06 -7.49
C ALA A 83 -4.86 6.50 -7.06
N PRO A 84 -4.45 7.49 -7.88
CA PRO A 84 -4.87 8.86 -7.71
C PRO A 84 -6.40 9.00 -7.82
N TYR A 85 -6.95 10.02 -7.15
CA TYR A 85 -8.36 10.37 -7.34
C TYR A 85 -8.58 10.92 -8.75
N ALA A 86 -9.68 10.51 -9.40
CA ALA A 86 -9.92 10.80 -10.81
C ALA A 86 -9.89 12.30 -11.15
N ASP A 87 -10.42 13.13 -10.26
CA ASP A 87 -10.51 14.59 -10.38
C ASP A 87 -9.41 15.33 -9.59
N HIS A 88 -8.62 14.60 -8.80
CA HIS A 88 -7.52 15.14 -7.98
C HIS A 88 -6.29 14.22 -8.05
N PRO A 89 -5.58 14.18 -9.20
CA PRO A 89 -4.42 13.30 -9.37
C PRO A 89 -3.28 13.60 -8.39
N ASP A 90 -3.17 14.85 -7.94
CA ASP A 90 -2.18 15.28 -6.94
C ASP A 90 -2.66 15.11 -5.48
N GLY A 91 -3.85 14.56 -5.28
CA GLY A 91 -4.49 14.39 -3.99
C GLY A 91 -5.48 15.49 -3.62
N LEU A 92 -6.42 15.12 -2.74
CA LEU A 92 -7.46 16.00 -2.22
C LEU A 92 -6.82 17.10 -1.36
N PRO A 93 -7.02 18.39 -1.69
CA PRO A 93 -6.50 19.50 -0.91
C PRO A 93 -7.31 19.67 0.37
N LEU A 94 -6.69 19.44 1.53
CA LEU A 94 -7.30 19.77 2.80
C LEU A 94 -7.12 21.26 3.11
N THR A 95 -8.19 21.88 3.59
CA THR A 95 -8.20 23.20 4.20
C THR A 95 -8.75 23.07 5.62
N GLY A 96 -7.95 23.45 6.63
CA GLY A 96 -8.35 23.32 8.03
C GLY A 96 -8.64 21.87 8.47
N GLY A 97 -8.05 20.89 7.80
CA GLY A 97 -8.24 19.46 8.05
C GLY A 97 -9.45 18.86 7.36
N THR A 98 -10.07 19.57 6.41
CA THR A 98 -11.24 19.08 5.71
C THR A 98 -11.15 19.28 4.20
N TRP A 99 -11.76 18.37 3.46
CA TRP A 99 -12.11 18.52 2.06
C TRP A 99 -13.57 18.10 1.88
N SER A 100 -14.29 18.74 0.97
CA SER A 100 -15.66 18.36 0.64
C SER A 100 -16.00 18.70 -0.80
N ARG A 101 -16.74 17.83 -1.47
CA ARG A 101 -17.27 18.06 -2.81
C ARG A 101 -18.47 17.15 -3.06
N GLY A 102 -19.55 17.67 -3.65
CA GLY A 102 -20.66 16.83 -4.14
C GLY A 102 -21.31 15.97 -3.05
N GLY A 103 -21.42 16.47 -1.82
CA GLY A 103 -21.95 15.73 -0.67
C GLY A 103 -20.93 14.82 0.01
N GLU A 104 -19.75 14.60 -0.57
CA GLU A 104 -18.68 13.85 0.07
C GLU A 104 -17.82 14.75 0.96
N LYS A 105 -17.34 14.20 2.07
CA LYS A 105 -16.44 14.89 2.99
C LYS A 105 -15.34 13.96 3.47
N LEU A 106 -14.11 14.45 3.44
CA LEU A 106 -12.95 13.89 4.10
C LEU A 106 -12.53 14.83 5.23
N ALA A 107 -12.33 14.29 6.43
CA ALA A 107 -11.88 15.06 7.58
C ALA A 107 -10.75 14.36 8.32
N VAL A 108 -9.70 15.11 8.65
CA VAL A 108 -8.65 14.70 9.59
C VAL A 108 -9.27 14.55 10.96
N GLN A 109 -9.00 13.43 11.61
CA GLN A 109 -9.49 13.12 12.93
C GLN A 109 -8.36 13.17 13.95
N ARG A 110 -8.76 13.22 15.22
CA ARG A 110 -7.89 12.79 16.31
C ARG A 110 -8.20 11.33 16.59
N PRO A 111 -7.21 10.52 17.00
CA PRO A 111 -5.83 10.88 17.33
C PRO A 111 -4.89 10.99 16.11
N CYS A 112 -3.71 11.59 16.31
CA CYS A 112 -2.61 11.64 15.34
C CYS A 112 -1.29 11.48 16.08
N THR A 113 -0.29 10.85 15.45
CA THR A 113 1.04 10.68 16.05
C THR A 113 2.15 10.85 15.01
N ALA A 114 3.36 11.14 15.49
CA ALA A 114 4.56 11.20 14.67
C ALA A 114 5.66 10.35 15.30
N GLY A 115 6.43 9.67 14.47
CA GLY A 115 7.45 8.74 14.95
C GLY A 115 8.26 8.12 13.83
N ARG A 116 9.19 7.26 14.20
CA ARG A 116 10.00 6.50 13.25
C ARG A 116 9.36 5.12 13.06
N LEU A 117 9.06 4.79 11.81
CA LEU A 117 8.66 3.44 11.40
C LEU A 117 9.86 2.73 10.81
N ASP A 118 10.01 1.45 11.12
CA ASP A 118 11.03 0.62 10.50
C ASP A 118 10.71 0.40 9.02
N GLY A 119 11.73 0.25 8.19
CA GLY A 119 11.58 0.21 6.73
C GLY A 119 11.28 1.55 6.08
N LEU A 120 10.87 2.58 6.84
CA LEU A 120 10.71 3.94 6.34
C LEU A 120 11.97 4.77 6.62
N ASN A 121 12.46 5.46 5.60
CA ASN A 121 13.57 6.39 5.76
C ASN A 121 13.10 7.70 6.40
N GLY A 122 13.40 7.88 7.70
CA GLY A 122 13.11 9.11 8.43
C GLY A 122 11.97 8.94 9.42
N THR A 123 11.36 10.06 9.81
CA THR A 123 10.14 10.05 10.63
C THR A 123 8.93 10.30 9.75
N ALA A 124 7.79 9.69 10.11
CA ALA A 124 6.50 9.93 9.49
C ALA A 124 5.47 10.36 10.53
N THR A 125 4.41 10.96 10.02
CA THR A 125 3.21 11.22 10.79
C THR A 125 2.11 10.29 10.34
N LEU A 126 1.54 9.57 11.30
CA LEU A 126 0.38 8.71 11.11
C LEU A 126 -0.86 9.51 11.48
N ALA A 127 -1.63 9.88 10.45
CA ALA A 127 -2.88 10.59 10.57
C ALA A 127 -4.07 9.63 10.53
N THR A 128 -5.13 10.01 11.23
CA THR A 128 -6.44 9.35 11.13
C THR A 128 -7.36 10.20 10.26
N LEU A 129 -8.08 9.55 9.36
CA LEU A 129 -8.98 10.18 8.41
C LEU A 129 -10.36 9.55 8.55
N MET A 130 -11.40 10.35 8.32
CA MET A 130 -12.78 9.89 8.25
C MET A 130 -13.44 10.46 7.00
N TRP A 131 -13.99 9.55 6.20
CA TRP A 131 -14.83 9.80 5.05
C TRP A 131 -16.30 9.71 5.45
N SER A 132 -17.13 10.62 4.94
CA SER A 132 -18.59 10.60 5.12
C SER A 132 -19.29 11.15 3.89
N ALA A 133 -20.54 10.73 3.69
CA ALA A 133 -21.40 11.24 2.63
C ALA A 133 -22.66 11.89 3.22
N GLU A 134 -23.03 13.05 2.69
CA GLU A 134 -24.24 13.79 3.03
C GLU A 134 -25.48 12.93 2.80
N GLY A 135 -26.49 13.09 3.65
CA GLY A 135 -27.70 12.27 3.62
C GLY A 135 -27.51 10.84 4.13
N THR A 136 -26.33 10.49 4.64
CA THR A 136 -26.05 9.17 5.25
C THR A 136 -25.51 9.32 6.67
N THR A 137 -25.63 8.25 7.46
CA THR A 137 -24.92 8.11 8.74
C THR A 137 -23.57 7.40 8.58
N GLY A 138 -23.20 7.03 7.35
CA GLY A 138 -21.99 6.26 7.04
C GLY A 138 -20.72 7.06 7.30
N ARG A 139 -19.79 6.44 8.03
CA ARG A 139 -18.47 6.99 8.34
C ARG A 139 -17.43 5.92 8.09
N TRP A 140 -16.45 6.20 7.23
CA TRP A 140 -15.38 5.26 6.91
C TRP A 140 -14.05 5.79 7.39
N TRP A 141 -13.35 5.01 8.20
CA TRP A 141 -12.11 5.42 8.83
C TRP A 141 -10.90 4.88 8.08
N ALA A 142 -9.82 5.65 8.07
CA ALA A 142 -8.59 5.27 7.40
C ALA A 142 -7.35 5.78 8.14
N LEU A 143 -6.23 5.11 7.91
CA LEU A 143 -4.90 5.51 8.33
C LEU A 143 -4.14 6.09 7.15
N ALA A 144 -3.43 7.18 7.34
CA ALA A 144 -2.59 7.79 6.31
C ALA A 144 -1.18 8.12 6.84
N LEU A 145 -0.16 7.83 6.04
CA LEU A 145 1.20 8.25 6.32
C LEU A 145 1.47 9.59 5.62
N CYS A 146 1.94 10.55 6.41
CA CYS A 146 2.20 11.91 5.99
C CYS A 146 3.69 12.24 6.08
N ALA A 147 4.22 12.85 5.03
CA ALA A 147 5.59 13.30 4.93
C ALA A 147 5.68 14.70 4.29
N PRO A 148 6.77 15.44 4.54
CA PRO A 148 7.02 16.69 3.84
C PRO A 148 7.15 16.46 2.33
N ALA A 149 6.64 17.41 1.56
CA ALA A 149 6.75 17.49 0.12
C ALA A 149 7.07 18.94 -0.30
N SER A 150 7.46 19.15 -1.55
CA SER A 150 7.80 20.49 -2.08
C SER A 150 6.69 21.53 -1.89
N ALA A 151 5.42 21.09 -1.92
CA ALA A 151 4.23 21.94 -1.79
C ALA A 151 3.52 21.79 -0.42
N GLY A 152 4.24 21.42 0.64
CA GLY A 152 3.69 21.30 2.00
C GLY A 152 3.72 19.87 2.52
N THR A 153 2.60 19.37 3.05
CA THR A 153 2.51 17.98 3.53
C THR A 153 1.74 17.12 2.53
N ARG A 154 2.27 15.94 2.25
CA ARG A 154 1.59 14.93 1.45
C ARG A 154 1.27 13.74 2.33
N CYS A 155 0.01 13.31 2.32
CA CYS A 155 -0.47 12.13 3.02
C CYS A 155 -0.93 11.09 2.02
N VAL A 156 -0.57 9.83 2.22
CA VAL A 156 -1.03 8.70 1.40
C VAL A 156 -1.81 7.77 2.29
N VAL A 157 -3.07 7.48 1.93
CA VAL A 157 -3.89 6.48 2.63
C VAL A 157 -3.17 5.14 2.56
N GLN A 158 -3.03 4.49 3.71
CA GLN A 158 -2.31 3.23 3.85
C GLN A 158 -3.26 2.07 4.09
N ASP A 159 -4.29 2.29 4.90
CA ASP A 159 -5.25 1.28 5.27
C ASP A 159 -6.64 1.89 5.49
N VAL A 160 -7.67 1.16 5.10
CA VAL A 160 -9.07 1.56 5.25
C VAL A 160 -9.70 0.63 6.28
N LEU A 161 -10.01 1.20 7.44
CA LEU A 161 -10.63 0.50 8.55
C LEU A 161 -12.14 0.31 8.34
N GLY A 162 -12.72 0.78 7.24
CA GLY A 162 -14.14 0.57 6.93
C GLY A 162 -15.06 1.39 7.82
N ASP A 163 -16.30 0.91 7.99
CA ASP A 163 -17.40 1.52 8.76
C ASP A 163 -17.22 1.42 10.29
N ARG A 164 -15.97 1.23 10.75
CA ARG A 164 -15.65 1.00 12.15
C ARG A 164 -15.67 2.31 12.93
N GLU A 165 -16.27 2.29 14.12
CA GLU A 165 -16.35 3.39 15.08
C GLU A 165 -14.95 3.95 15.50
N PRO A 166 -14.87 5.12 16.16
CA PRO A 166 -13.69 5.97 16.08
C PRO A 166 -12.42 5.30 16.57
N ILE A 167 -11.33 5.65 15.89
CA ILE A 167 -9.98 5.34 16.32
C ILE A 167 -9.74 6.02 17.67
N GLN A 168 -9.41 5.23 18.68
CA GLN A 168 -9.24 5.69 20.06
C GLN A 168 -7.79 6.11 20.34
N SER A 169 -6.81 5.38 19.80
CA SER A 169 -5.40 5.74 19.92
C SER A 169 -4.61 5.36 18.66
N VAL A 170 -3.58 6.15 18.37
CA VAL A 170 -2.52 5.82 17.41
C VAL A 170 -1.18 6.13 18.06
N THR A 171 -0.27 5.16 18.04
CA THR A 171 1.10 5.34 18.52
C THR A 171 2.07 4.72 17.51
N ILE A 172 3.31 5.22 17.52
CA ILE A 172 4.43 4.59 16.83
C ILE A 172 5.44 4.22 17.91
N ALA A 173 5.71 2.94 18.08
CA ALA A 173 6.58 2.41 19.12
C ALA A 173 7.36 1.19 18.59
N GLY A 174 8.65 1.13 18.88
CA GLY A 174 9.49 -0.01 18.49
C GLY A 174 9.61 -0.23 16.97
N GLY A 175 9.38 0.81 16.15
CA GLY A 175 9.42 0.72 14.69
C GLY A 175 8.07 0.39 14.04
N ASP A 176 7.05 0.04 14.83
CA ASP A 176 5.71 -0.29 14.34
C ASP A 176 4.68 0.75 14.75
N ALA A 177 3.57 0.80 14.01
CA ALA A 177 2.39 1.56 14.39
C ALA A 177 1.41 0.67 15.16
N VAL A 178 0.88 1.16 16.28
CA VAL A 178 -0.18 0.50 17.04
C VAL A 178 -1.42 1.37 17.03
N VAL A 179 -2.55 0.77 16.66
CA VAL A 179 -3.83 1.48 16.52
C VAL A 179 -4.88 0.76 17.35
N VAL A 180 -5.57 1.50 18.21
CA VAL A 180 -6.73 1.01 18.94
C VAL A 180 -7.97 1.63 18.35
N TYR A 181 -8.94 0.81 17.97
CA TYR A 181 -10.22 1.26 17.39
C TYR A 181 -11.37 0.38 17.86
N LEU A 182 -12.57 0.94 17.81
CA LEU A 182 -13.79 0.20 18.09
C LEU A 182 -14.22 -0.58 16.85
N ALA A 183 -14.69 -1.80 17.06
CA ALA A 183 -15.07 -2.72 16.00
C ALA A 183 -16.30 -3.54 16.42
N ARG A 184 -16.74 -4.40 15.52
CA ARG A 184 -17.88 -5.29 15.71
C ARG A 184 -17.56 -6.73 15.35
N THR A 185 -18.22 -7.66 16.03
CA THR A 185 -18.38 -9.02 15.54
C THR A 185 -19.31 -9.04 14.32
N GLU A 186 -19.23 -10.11 13.52
CA GLU A 186 -20.00 -10.25 12.27
C GLU A 186 -21.52 -10.23 12.46
N ASP A 187 -22.00 -10.66 13.63
CA ASP A 187 -23.42 -10.70 14.01
C ASP A 187 -23.98 -9.36 14.49
N VAL A 188 -23.11 -8.38 14.77
CA VAL A 188 -23.52 -7.04 15.22
C VAL A 188 -23.79 -6.15 14.00
N PRO A 189 -24.88 -5.35 13.97
CA PRO A 189 -25.19 -4.45 12.86
C PRO A 189 -24.08 -3.45 12.55
N ALA A 190 -24.10 -2.85 11.35
CA ALA A 190 -23.06 -1.92 10.88
C ALA A 190 -22.77 -0.73 11.81
N ALA A 191 -23.79 -0.20 12.49
CA ALA A 191 -23.65 0.89 13.45
C ALA A 191 -23.34 0.43 14.89
N GLY A 192 -23.23 -0.87 15.12
CA GLY A 192 -22.97 -1.44 16.44
C GLY A 192 -21.47 -1.62 16.69
N VAL A 193 -21.07 -1.53 17.96
CA VAL A 193 -19.73 -1.88 18.44
C VAL A 193 -19.82 -2.71 19.70
N ASN A 194 -19.03 -3.77 19.72
CA ASN A 194 -18.90 -4.66 20.87
C ASN A 194 -17.46 -5.15 21.07
N LEU A 195 -16.51 -4.68 20.25
CA LEU A 195 -15.10 -5.01 20.36
C LEU A 195 -14.25 -3.75 20.43
N ARG A 196 -13.20 -3.79 21.24
CA ARG A 196 -12.04 -2.91 21.16
C ARG A 196 -10.89 -3.70 20.56
N ARG A 197 -10.48 -3.33 19.35
CA ARG A 197 -9.36 -3.96 18.65
C ARG A 197 -8.08 -3.17 18.86
N THR A 198 -7.00 -3.86 19.21
CA THR A 198 -5.64 -3.32 19.18
C THR A 198 -4.89 -4.00 18.04
N ALA A 199 -4.54 -3.24 17.00
CA ALA A 199 -3.89 -3.74 15.81
C ALA A 199 -2.47 -3.16 15.69
N SER A 200 -1.50 -4.01 15.35
CA SER A 200 -0.13 -3.61 15.05
C SER A 200 0.09 -3.60 13.54
N TYR A 201 0.82 -2.61 13.06
CA TYR A 201 1.12 -2.40 11.65
C TYR A 201 2.61 -2.20 11.44
N HIS A 202 3.16 -2.93 10.48
CA HIS A 202 4.53 -2.79 10.04
C HIS A 202 4.59 -2.09 8.68
N TYR A 203 5.55 -1.20 8.48
CA TYR A 203 5.74 -0.55 7.19
C TYR A 203 6.64 -1.41 6.29
N HIS A 204 6.10 -1.84 5.15
CA HIS A 204 6.81 -2.68 4.19
C HIS A 204 6.38 -2.36 2.76
N VAL A 205 7.35 -2.22 1.85
CA VAL A 205 7.11 -1.97 0.41
C VAL A 205 6.12 -0.82 0.21
N ASN A 206 6.44 0.32 0.82
CA ASN A 206 5.65 1.55 0.73
C ASN A 206 4.21 1.49 1.28
N ARG A 207 3.88 0.47 2.10
CA ARG A 207 2.55 0.34 2.73
C ARG A 207 2.64 -0.02 4.21
N LEU A 208 1.67 0.44 5.00
CA LEU A 208 1.41 -0.17 6.31
C LEU A 208 0.65 -1.48 6.10
N LYS A 209 1.17 -2.57 6.66
CA LYS A 209 0.51 -3.87 6.67
C LYS A 209 0.19 -4.25 8.11
N GLN A 210 -1.07 -4.58 8.39
CA GLN A 210 -1.45 -5.13 9.69
C GLN A 210 -0.71 -6.47 9.89
N THR A 211 0.05 -6.59 10.97
CA THR A 211 0.84 -7.79 11.30
C THR A 211 0.17 -8.64 12.38
N SER A 212 -0.56 -8.01 13.29
CA SER A 212 -1.30 -8.69 14.35
C SER A 212 -2.47 -7.84 14.82
N PHE A 213 -3.44 -8.49 15.46
CA PHE A 213 -4.47 -7.80 16.22
C PHE A 213 -4.92 -8.64 17.42
N GLY A 214 -5.44 -7.97 18.43
CA GLY A 214 -6.12 -8.58 19.57
C GLY A 214 -7.40 -7.83 19.88
N ASP A 215 -8.47 -8.58 20.12
CA ASP A 215 -9.78 -8.04 20.44
C ASP A 215 -10.09 -8.21 21.93
N GLN A 216 -10.76 -7.21 22.48
CA GLN A 216 -11.33 -7.24 23.82
C GLN A 216 -12.81 -6.89 23.74
N PRO A 217 -13.66 -7.48 24.58
CA PRO A 217 -15.05 -7.03 24.70
C PRO A 217 -15.12 -5.53 24.98
N TYR A 218 -16.07 -4.86 24.35
CA TYR A 218 -16.37 -3.45 24.57
C TYR A 218 -17.85 -3.29 24.91
N THR A 219 -18.10 -2.73 26.09
CA THR A 219 -19.43 -2.29 26.51
C THR A 219 -19.35 -0.77 26.65
N PRO A 220 -20.14 -0.01 25.87
CA PRO A 220 -20.16 1.46 25.90
C PRO A 220 -20.45 2.05 27.29
#